data_AF-A0A2V6WZ11-F1
#
_entry.id   AF-A0A2V6WZ11-F1
#
_cell.length_a   1.000
_cell.length_b   1.000
_cell.length_c   1.000
_cell.angle_alpha   90.00
_cell.angle_beta   90.00
_cell.angle_gamma   90.00
#
_symmetry.space_group_name_H-M   'P 1'
#
loop_
_entity.id
_entity.type
_entity.pdbx_description
1 polymer ?
#
loop_
_entity_poly.entity_id
_entity_poly.type
_entity_poly.pdbx_seq_one_letter_code
_entity_poly.pdbx_strand_id
1 'polypeptide(L)' 'MIRVITLDREYGSGGPAIAQRLADRLGWALWDERLTREIARLT' A
#
# COMPACT_ATOMS: atom_id res chain seq x y z
N MET A 1 -17.50 -7.98 6.82
CA MET A 1 -16.46 -7.57 7.79
C MET A 1 -15.22 -7.15 7.00
N ILE A 2 -14.73 -5.92 7.19
CA ILE A 2 -13.58 -5.38 6.43
C ILE A 2 -12.30 -5.72 7.20
N ARG A 3 -11.22 -6.10 6.49
CA ARG A 3 -9.91 -6.39 7.07
C ARG A 3 -8.87 -5.46 6.44
N VAL A 4 -8.00 -4.88 7.25
CA VAL A 4 -6.99 -3.90 6.83
C VAL A 4 -5.67 -4.22 7.51
N ILE A 5 -4.57 -4.11 6.78
CA ILE A 5 -3.20 -4.19 7.30
C ILE A 5 -2.50 -2.89 6.93
N THR A 6 -1.95 -2.20 7.92
CA THR A 6 -1.15 -0.98 7.73
C THR A 6 0.33 -1.30 7.91
N LEU A 7 1.17 -0.80 7.00
CA LEU A 7 2.61 -1.01 7.02
C LEU A 7 3.29 0.36 7.06
N ASP A 8 3.86 0.70 8.21
CA ASP A 8 4.77 1.83 8.34
C ASP A 8 6.20 1.40 8.04
N ARG A 9 7.00 2.31 7.47
CA ARG A 9 8.33 1.99 6.99
C ARG A 9 9.24 3.22 6.99
N GLU A 10 10.50 3.00 7.38
CA GLU A 10 11.56 3.98 7.16
C GLU A 10 11.94 4.04 5.67
N TYR A 11 12.41 5.20 5.21
CA TYR A 11 12.90 5.32 3.83
C TYR A 11 14.11 4.39 3.61
N GLY A 12 14.11 3.64 2.51
CA GLY A 12 15.15 2.66 2.20
C GLY A 12 14.98 1.27 2.82
N SER A 13 14.00 1.04 3.69
CA SER A 13 13.76 -0.26 4.35
C SER A 13 13.20 -1.37 3.44
N GLY A 14 12.87 -1.06 2.18
CA GLY A 14 12.24 -2.02 1.26
C GLY A 14 10.74 -2.27 1.54
N GLY A 15 10.11 -1.47 2.41
CA GLY A 15 8.68 -1.57 2.74
C GLY A 15 7.72 -1.75 1.56
N PRO A 16 7.86 -1.00 0.44
CA PRO A 16 7.00 -1.18 -0.73
C PRO A 16 7.01 -2.60 -1.32
N ALA A 17 8.18 -3.25 -1.39
CA ALA A 17 8.30 -4.60 -1.92
C ALA A 17 7.64 -5.65 -1.00
N ILE A 18 7.72 -5.44 0.31
CA ILE A 18 7.07 -6.31 1.31
C ILE A 18 5.55 -6.16 1.20
N ALA A 19 5.05 -4.92 1.11
CA ALA A 19 3.63 -4.64 0.97
C ALA A 19 3.03 -5.30 -0.29
N GLN A 20 3.74 -5.23 -1.42
CA GLN A 20 3.32 -5.89 -2.66
C GLN A 20 3.24 -7.41 -2.50
N ARG A 21 4.28 -8.04 -1.97
CA ARG A 21 4.30 -9.50 -1.75
C ARG A 21 3.18 -9.95 -0.81
N LEU A 22 2.88 -9.17 0.22
CA LEU A 22 1.79 -9.45 1.16
C LEU A 22 0.43 -9.36 0.46
N ALA A 23 0.21 -8.30 -0.32
CA ALA A 23 -1.00 -8.10 -1.10
C ALA A 23 -1.23 -9.25 -2.09
N ASP A 24 -0.20 -9.65 -2.83
CA ASP A 24 -0.24 -10.77 -3.78
C ASP A 24 -0.56 -12.09 -3.06
N ARG A 25 0.06 -12.34 -1.90
CA ARG A 25 -0.14 -13.55 -1.09
C ARG A 25 -1.58 -13.67 -0.59
N LEU A 26 -2.19 -12.55 -0.23
CA LEU A 26 -3.55 -12.50 0.32
C LEU A 26 -4.62 -12.32 -0.76
N GLY A 27 -4.24 -11.97 -1.98
CA GLY A 27 -5.16 -11.53 -3.03
C GLY A 27 -5.86 -10.22 -2.67
N TRP A 28 -5.20 -9.35 -1.91
CA TRP A 28 -5.77 -8.09 -1.43
C TRP A 28 -5.29 -6.91 -2.26
N ALA A 29 -6.08 -5.85 -2.30
CA ALA A 29 -5.66 -4.61 -2.93
C ALA A 29 -4.56 -3.94 -2.09
N LEU A 30 -3.45 -3.59 -2.74
CA LEU A 30 -2.43 -2.71 -2.16
C LEU A 30 -2.80 -1.25 -2.45
N TRP A 31 -3.03 -0.49 -1.38
CA TRP A 31 -3.28 0.94 -1.45
C TRP A 31 -1.97 1.67 -1.15
N ASP A 32 -1.21 1.99 -2.20
CA ASP A 32 0.06 2.72 -2.10
C ASP A 32 -0.10 4.23 -2.41
N GLU A 33 1.02 4.92 -2.64
CA GLU A 33 1.10 6.30 -3.12
C GLU A 33 0.18 6.63 -4.32
N ARG A 34 -0.23 5.66 -5.15
CA ARG A 34 -1.23 5.85 -6.21
C ARG A 34 -2.52 6.43 -5.66
N LEU A 35 -3.01 5.99 -4.50
CA LEU A 35 -4.23 6.57 -3.94
C LEU A 35 -4.04 8.07 -3.67
N THR A 36 -2.93 8.43 -3.04
CA THR A 36 -2.57 9.83 -2.78
C THR A 36 -2.44 10.63 -4.07
N ARG A 37 -1.82 10.06 -5.11
CA ARG A 37 -1.69 10.70 -6.42
C ARG A 37 -3.03 10.90 -7.14
N GLU A 38 -3.93 9.92 -7.09
CA GLU A 38 -5.25 10.07 -7.69
C GLU A 38 -6.08 11.13 -6.95
N ILE A 39 -6.00 11.19 -5.63
CA ILE A 39 -6.66 12.25 -4.85
C ILE A 39 -6.10 13.62 -5.20
N ALA A 40 -4.77 13.75 -5.35
CA ALA A 40 -4.13 15.02 -5.69
C ALA A 40 -4.55 15.57 -7.07
N ARG A 41 -5.00 14.72 -8.00
CA ARG A 41 -5.51 15.15 -9.33
C ARG A 41 -6.91 15.75 -9.28
N LEU A 42 -7.65 15.58 -8.19
CA LEU A 42 -9.02 16.06 -8.02
C LEU A 42 -9.08 17.48 -7.42
N THR A 43 -7.93 18.11 -7.18
CA THR A 43 -7.74 19.46 -6.63
C THR A 43 -6.88 20.28 -7.57
#